data_AF-A0A961UK70-F1
#
_entry.id   AF-A0A961UK70-F1
#
_cell.length_a   1.000
_cell.length_b   1.000
_cell.length_c   1.000
_cell.angle_alpha   90.00
_cell.angle_beta   90.00
_cell.angle_gamma   90.00
#
_symmetry.space_group_name_H-M   'P 1'
#
loop_
_entity.id
_entity.type
_entity.pdbx_description
1 polymer ?
#
loop_
_entity_poly.entity_id
_entity_poly.type
_entity_poly.pdbx_seq_one_letter_code
_entity_poly.pdbx_strand_id
1 'polypeptide(L)'
;METPPLDIYPLWVVVLDYVLGVIMWTLIGRSAMNIFLSEDSDFFFMRFFVKATNPILRVFRIITPGFLIEPMVPLFVAWFFFLIRFYFLPWLIGYDVMGMLSFPLESDIARMLYNMAH
;
A
#
# COMPACT_ATOMS: atom_id res chain seq x y z
N MET A 1 19.53 26.35 -11.56
CA MET A 1 19.93 24.95 -11.24
C MET A 1 18.64 24.20 -11.06
N GLU A 2 18.27 23.36 -12.03
CA GLU A 2 17.09 22.51 -11.89
C GLU A 2 17.39 21.51 -10.78
N THR A 3 16.62 21.57 -9.69
CA THR A 3 16.69 20.57 -8.63
C THR A 3 16.37 19.21 -9.27
N PRO A 4 17.22 18.18 -9.15
CA PRO A 4 16.89 16.85 -9.65
C PRO A 4 15.51 16.44 -9.13
N PRO A 5 14.66 15.77 -9.93
CA PRO A 5 13.28 15.46 -9.57
C PRO A 5 13.12 14.61 -8.29
N LEU A 6 14.22 14.10 -7.73
CA LEU A 6 14.29 13.41 -6.44
C LEU A 6 14.25 14.36 -5.23
N ASP A 7 14.49 15.66 -5.39
CA ASP A 7 14.46 16.64 -4.28
C ASP A 7 13.03 16.94 -3.78
N ILE A 8 12.01 16.43 -4.46
CA ILE A 8 10.59 16.63 -4.12
C ILE A 8 10.16 15.73 -2.96
N TYR A 9 10.79 14.55 -2.77
CA TYR A 9 10.47 13.63 -1.68
C TYR A 9 11.72 13.22 -0.91
N PRO A 10 11.71 13.26 0.44
CA PRO A 10 12.85 12.80 1.22
C PRO A 10 13.18 11.34 0.91
N LEU A 11 14.47 11.04 0.66
CA LEU A 11 14.94 9.68 0.30
C LEU A 11 14.47 8.60 1.27
N TRP A 12 14.42 8.91 2.57
CA TRP A 12 13.96 7.96 3.60
C TRP A 12 12.49 7.55 3.42
N VAL A 13 11.63 8.45 2.92
CA VAL A 13 10.20 8.15 2.64
C VAL A 13 10.10 7.17 1.49
N VAL A 14 10.88 7.41 0.43
CA VAL A 14 10.91 6.55 -0.75
C VAL A 14 11.37 5.15 -0.37
N VAL A 15 12.48 5.05 0.38
CA VAL A 15 12.99 3.76 0.86
C VAL A 15 11.95 3.04 1.73
N LEU A 16 11.32 3.75 2.66
CA LEU A 16 10.27 3.20 3.52
C LEU A 16 9.07 2.70 2.70
N ASP A 17 8.60 3.49 1.72
CA ASP A 17 7.49 3.11 0.84
C ASP A 17 7.79 1.83 0.06
N TYR A 18 9.01 1.71 -0.50
CA TYR A 18 9.42 0.49 -1.20
C TYR A 18 9.45 -0.72 -0.27
N VAL A 19 9.96 -0.58 0.95
CA VAL A 19 9.98 -1.68 1.94
C VAL A 19 8.55 -2.11 2.28
N LEU A 20 7.67 -1.16 2.59
CA LEU A 20 6.25 -1.44 2.84
C LEU A 20 5.58 -2.06 1.62
N GLY A 21 5.96 -1.63 0.42
CA GLY A 21 5.46 -2.16 -0.85
C GLY A 21 5.86 -3.61 -1.06
N VAL A 22 7.12 -3.97 -0.82
CA VAL A 22 7.59 -5.35 -0.91
C VAL A 22 6.83 -6.24 0.08
N ILE A 23 6.62 -5.78 1.32
CA ILE A 23 5.83 -6.52 2.32
C ILE A 23 4.39 -6.73 1.83
N MET A 24 3.74 -5.67 1.37
CA MET A 24 2.37 -5.71 0.84
C MET A 24 2.24 -6.67 -0.33
N TRP A 25 3.11 -6.58 -1.34
CA TRP A 25 3.09 -7.45 -2.51
C TRP A 25 3.37 -8.92 -2.15
N THR A 26 4.21 -9.18 -1.15
CA THR A 26 4.44 -10.54 -0.64
C THR A 26 3.18 -11.11 0.03
N LEU A 27 2.45 -10.31 0.79
CA LEU A 27 1.18 -10.71 1.41
C LEU A 27 0.07 -10.94 0.37
N ILE A 28 -0.01 -10.09 -0.66
CA ILE A 28 -0.92 -10.30 -1.79
C ILE A 28 -0.56 -11.61 -2.51
N GLY A 29 0.74 -11.84 -2.76
CA GLY A 29 1.24 -13.09 -3.33
C GLY A 29 0.85 -14.30 -2.49
N ARG A 30 0.97 -14.22 -1.16
CA ARG A 30 0.51 -15.26 -0.22
C ARG A 30 -0.98 -15.55 -0.39
N SER A 31 -1.84 -14.54 -0.43
CA SER A 31 -3.27 -14.74 -0.65
C SER A 31 -3.57 -15.32 -2.04
N ALA A 32 -2.87 -14.89 -3.08
CA ALA A 32 -3.01 -15.47 -4.41
C ALA A 32 -2.61 -16.96 -4.41
N MET A 33 -1.51 -17.32 -3.74
CA MET A 33 -1.10 -18.72 -3.58
C MET A 33 -2.16 -19.55 -2.84
N ASN A 34 -2.76 -19.01 -1.78
CA ASN A 34 -3.82 -19.66 -1.02
C ASN A 34 -5.09 -19.95 -1.85
N ILE A 35 -5.32 -19.23 -2.96
CA ILE A 35 -6.45 -19.49 -3.88
C ILE A 35 -6.21 -20.76 -4.70
N PHE A 36 -4.97 -21.01 -5.11
CA PHE A 36 -4.62 -22.14 -5.99
C PHE A 36 -4.09 -23.37 -5.24
N LEU A 37 -3.51 -23.18 -4.05
CA LEU A 37 -2.87 -24.21 -3.24
C LEU A 37 -3.26 -24.08 -1.78
N SER A 38 -3.42 -25.22 -1.11
CA SER A 38 -3.64 -25.28 0.34
C SER A 38 -2.43 -24.80 1.12
N GLU A 39 -2.64 -24.32 2.36
CA GLU A 39 -1.57 -23.77 3.19
C GLU A 39 -0.46 -24.76 3.55
N ASP A 40 -0.83 -26.04 3.62
CA ASP A 40 0.05 -27.17 3.94
C ASP A 40 0.75 -27.79 2.71
N SER A 41 0.68 -27.15 1.55
CA SER A 41 1.31 -27.67 0.33
C SER A 41 2.83 -27.78 0.50
N ASP A 42 3.39 -28.93 0.13
CA ASP A 42 4.85 -29.19 0.12
C ASP A 42 5.61 -28.38 -0.95
N PHE A 43 4.90 -27.60 -1.75
CA PHE A 43 5.48 -26.78 -2.81
C PHE A 43 6.44 -25.73 -2.25
N PHE A 44 7.64 -25.65 -2.85
CA PHE A 44 8.72 -24.75 -2.39
C PHE A 44 8.28 -23.30 -2.25
N PHE A 45 7.61 -22.75 -3.28
CA PHE A 45 7.16 -21.35 -3.25
C PHE A 45 6.14 -21.12 -2.14
N MET A 46 5.26 -22.10 -1.91
CA MET A 46 4.27 -22.00 -0.85
C MET A 46 4.95 -21.86 0.52
N ARG A 47 5.90 -22.75 0.83
CA ARG A 47 6.69 -22.70 2.07
C ARG A 47 7.46 -21.38 2.23
N PHE A 48 8.00 -20.82 1.15
CA PHE A 48 8.64 -19.51 1.18
C PHE A 48 7.65 -18.41 1.58
N PHE A 49 6.48 -18.35 0.93
CA PHE A 49 5.44 -17.38 1.27
C PHE A 49 4.95 -17.57 2.71
N VAL A 50 4.68 -18.80 3.17
CA VAL A 50 4.31 -19.11 4.57
C VAL A 50 5.34 -18.47 5.52
N LYS A 51 6.62 -18.77 5.29
CA LYS A 51 7.70 -18.40 6.20
C LYS A 51 7.95 -16.88 6.21
N ALA A 52 7.81 -16.23 5.07
CA ALA A 52 7.99 -14.79 4.93
C ALA A 52 6.84 -14.00 5.57
N THR A 53 5.58 -14.44 5.40
CA THR A 53 4.41 -13.68 5.85
C THR A 53 4.00 -14.00 7.29
N ASN A 54 4.18 -15.24 7.77
CA ASN A 54 3.74 -15.63 9.12
C ASN A 54 4.23 -14.73 10.27
N PRO A 55 5.49 -14.25 10.30
CA PRO A 55 5.93 -13.31 11.33
C PRO A 55 5.10 -12.02 11.32
N ILE A 56 4.79 -11.49 10.13
CA ILE A 56 3.98 -10.27 9.96
C ILE A 56 2.54 -10.54 10.40
N LEU A 57 1.94 -11.64 9.93
CA LEU A 57 0.57 -12.00 10.30
C LEU A 57 0.40 -12.21 11.81
N ARG A 58 1.42 -12.73 12.49
CA ARG A 58 1.40 -12.91 13.95
C ARG A 58 1.30 -11.58 14.69
N VAL A 59 1.95 -10.53 14.20
CA VAL A 59 1.86 -9.18 14.78
C VAL A 59 0.45 -8.63 14.57
N PHE A 60 -0.10 -8.78 13.37
CA PHE A 60 -1.43 -8.27 13.02
C PHE A 60 -2.59 -9.08 13.60
N ARG A 61 -2.34 -10.26 14.17
CA ARG A 61 -3.37 -11.12 14.81
C ARG A 61 -4.17 -10.40 15.90
N ILE A 62 -3.61 -9.36 16.51
CA ILE A 62 -4.30 -8.52 17.51
C ILE A 62 -5.43 -7.71 16.87
N ILE A 63 -5.26 -7.29 15.61
CA ILE A 63 -6.17 -6.42 14.86
C ILE A 63 -7.08 -7.25 13.93
N THR A 64 -6.62 -8.43 13.49
CA THR A 64 -7.37 -9.32 12.61
C THR A 64 -8.65 -9.81 13.29
N PRO A 65 -9.83 -9.56 12.71
CA PRO A 65 -11.09 -10.02 13.28
C PRO A 65 -11.29 -11.53 13.04
N GLY A 66 -11.85 -12.23 14.01
CA GLY A 66 -12.03 -13.69 13.96
C GLY A 66 -13.08 -14.20 12.97
N PHE A 67 -13.89 -13.33 12.36
CA PHE A 67 -14.85 -13.73 11.31
C PHE A 67 -14.21 -13.89 9.93
N LEU A 68 -12.96 -13.43 9.76
CA LEU A 68 -12.26 -13.49 8.49
C LEU A 68 -11.79 -14.93 8.22
N ILE A 69 -12.03 -15.44 7.02
CA ILE A 69 -11.49 -16.75 6.62
C ILE A 69 -9.96 -16.69 6.56
N GLU A 70 -9.29 -17.74 7.04
CA GLU A 70 -7.82 -17.78 7.16
C GLU A 70 -7.08 -17.41 5.85
N PRO A 71 -7.51 -17.89 4.66
CA PRO A 71 -6.87 -17.51 3.39
C PRO A 71 -6.92 -16.02 3.04
N MET A 72 -7.90 -15.28 3.58
CA MET A 72 -8.10 -13.84 3.35
C MET A 72 -7.32 -12.97 4.34
N VAL A 73 -6.82 -13.54 5.44
CA VAL A 73 -6.07 -12.79 6.46
C VAL A 73 -4.85 -12.06 5.87
N PRO A 74 -4.01 -12.67 5.01
CA PRO A 74 -2.88 -11.95 4.42
C PRO A 74 -3.30 -10.77 3.56
N LEU A 75 -4.40 -10.87 2.82
CA LEU A 75 -4.95 -9.77 2.03
C LEU A 75 -5.46 -8.62 2.91
N PHE A 76 -6.16 -8.94 4.01
CA PHE A 76 -6.59 -7.96 4.99
C PHE A 76 -5.41 -7.21 5.61
N VAL A 77 -4.33 -7.92 5.95
CA VAL A 77 -3.12 -7.29 6.47
C VAL A 77 -2.43 -6.44 5.40
N ALA A 78 -2.35 -6.91 4.14
CA ALA A 78 -1.80 -6.15 3.03
C ALA A 78 -2.50 -4.81 2.83
N TRP A 79 -3.82 -4.76 3.05
CA TRP A 79 -4.60 -3.53 2.96
C TRP A 79 -4.14 -2.46 3.98
N PHE A 80 -3.67 -2.82 5.17
CA PHE A 80 -3.08 -1.84 6.10
C PHE A 80 -1.77 -1.26 5.56
N PHE A 81 -0.92 -2.08 4.96
CA PHE A 81 0.30 -1.58 4.31
C PHE A 81 -0.05 -0.64 3.15
N PHE A 82 -1.09 -0.94 2.38
CA PHE A 82 -1.62 -0.03 1.36
C PHE A 82 -2.06 1.31 1.98
N LEU A 83 -2.86 1.28 3.06
CA LEU A 83 -3.28 2.51 3.75
C LEU A 83 -2.09 3.32 4.24
N ILE A 84 -1.09 2.67 4.83
CA ILE A 84 0.10 3.36 5.33
C ILE A 84 0.83 4.03 4.16
N ARG A 85 1.02 3.32 3.04
CA ARG A 85 1.75 3.83 1.88
C ARG A 85 1.08 5.01 1.19
N PHE A 86 -0.23 4.93 0.95
CA PHE A 86 -0.93 5.90 0.11
C PHE A 86 -1.68 6.99 0.88
N TYR A 87 -1.94 6.77 2.17
CA TYR A 87 -2.68 7.74 2.99
C TYR A 87 -1.86 8.25 4.16
N PHE A 88 -1.17 7.37 4.91
CA PHE A 88 -0.42 7.81 6.09
C PHE A 88 0.92 8.48 5.75
N LEU A 89 1.71 7.90 4.84
CA LEU A 89 3.01 8.45 4.46
C LEU A 89 2.90 9.83 3.80
N PRO A 90 2.01 10.06 2.82
CA PRO A 90 1.84 11.40 2.24
C PRO A 90 1.38 12.42 3.28
N TRP A 91 0.43 12.02 4.14
CA TRP A 91 -0.04 12.86 5.24
C TRP A 91 1.08 13.22 6.22
N LEU A 92 1.98 12.28 6.57
CA LEU A 92 3.08 12.49 7.51
C LEU A 92 4.07 13.57 7.06
N ILE A 93 4.29 13.70 5.75
CA ILE A 93 5.20 14.69 5.16
C ILE A 93 4.48 15.96 4.71
N GLY A 94 3.21 16.13 5.07
CA GLY A 94 2.43 17.33 4.79
C GLY A 94 1.92 17.45 3.35
N TYR A 95 1.91 16.36 2.57
CA TYR A 95 1.09 16.34 1.35
C TYR A 95 -0.36 16.17 1.76
N ASP A 96 -1.16 17.20 1.52
CA ASP A 96 -2.60 17.07 1.59
C ASP A 96 -3.05 16.06 0.54
N VAL A 97 -3.61 14.93 1.02
CA VAL A 97 -4.29 13.93 0.17
C VAL A 97 -5.41 14.58 -0.64
N MET A 98 -5.91 15.73 -0.16
CA MET A 98 -6.81 16.60 -0.90
C MET A 98 -6.23 17.08 -2.24
N GLY A 99 -4.92 17.28 -2.39
CA GLY A 99 -4.29 17.66 -3.67
C GLY A 99 -4.29 16.58 -4.75
N MET A 100 -4.53 15.32 -4.38
CA MET A 100 -4.58 14.18 -5.32
C MET A 100 -6.01 13.70 -5.59
N LEU A 101 -6.97 14.07 -4.72
CA LEU A 101 -8.42 13.92 -4.94
C LEU A 101 -9.09 15.18 -5.50
N SER A 102 -8.49 16.36 -5.30
CA SER A 102 -8.72 17.54 -6.13
C SER A 102 -7.90 17.31 -7.38
N PHE A 103 -8.49 16.68 -8.39
CA PHE A 103 -7.83 16.47 -9.66
C PHE A 103 -7.15 17.79 -10.09
N PRO A 104 -5.81 17.84 -10.20
CA PRO A 104 -5.11 19.07 -10.54
C PRO A 104 -5.66 19.68 -11.84
N LEU A 105 -5.98 18.81 -12.81
CA LEU A 105 -6.61 19.16 -14.07
C LEU A 105 -8.02 19.76 -13.91
N GLU A 106 -8.85 19.24 -13.00
CA GLU A 106 -10.20 19.78 -12.77
C GLU A 106 -10.13 21.14 -12.08
N SER A 107 -9.16 21.33 -11.18
CA SER A 107 -8.93 22.63 -10.55
C SER A 107 -8.45 23.68 -11.55
N ASP A 108 -7.63 23.27 -12.53
CA ASP A 108 -7.19 24.14 -13.63
C ASP A 108 -8.34 24.44 -14.61
N ILE A 109 -9.14 23.44 -14.99
CA ILE A 109 -10.33 23.62 -15.84
C ILE A 109 -11.36 24.52 -15.16
N ALA A 110 -11.61 24.33 -13.86
CA ALA A 110 -12.54 25.17 -13.10
C ALA A 110 -12.08 26.63 -13.04
N ARG A 111 -10.78 26.88 -12.83
CA ARG A 111 -10.20 28.24 -12.90
C ARG A 111 -10.31 28.85 -14.29
N MET A 112 -10.06 28.06 -15.34
CA MET A 112 -10.17 28.52 -16.72
C MET A 112 -11.62 28.89 -17.07
N LEU A 113 -12.59 28.06 -16.66
CA LEU A 113 -14.02 28.33 -16.83
C LEU A 113 -14.48 29.54 -16.02
N TYR A 114 -14.04 29.68 -14.78
CA TYR A 114 -14.34 30.83 -13.93
C TYR A 114 -13.87 32.16 -14.54
N ASN A 115 -12.65 32.17 -15.12
CA ASN A 115 -12.09 33.34 -15.79
C ASN A 115 -12.74 33.67 -17.15
N MET A 116 -13.49 32.75 -17.76
CA MET A 116 -14.27 33.00 -18.99
C MET A 116 -15.71 33.44 -18.68
N ALA A 117 -16.20 33.17 -17.48
CA ALA A 117 -17.55 33.51 -17.03
C ALA A 117 -17.65 34.91 -16.40
N HIS A 118 -16.52 35.61 -16.24
CA HIS A 118 -16.39 37.03 -15.88
C HIS A 118 -15.56 37.74 -16.94
#